data_AF-A0A6L3XR40-F1
#
_entry.id   AF-A0A6L3XR40-F1
#
_cell.length_a   1.000
_cell.length_b   1.000
_cell.length_c   1.000
_cell.angle_alpha   90.00
_cell.angle_beta   90.00
_cell.angle_gamma   90.00
#
_symmetry.space_group_name_H-M   'P 1'
#
loop_
_entity.id
_entity.type
_entity.pdbx_description
1 polymer ?
#
loop_
_entity_poly.entity_id
_entity_poly.type
_entity_poly.pdbx_seq_one_letter_code
_entity_poly.pdbx_strand_id
1 'polypeptide(L)'
;MPIKCHNRVLLLLACVAIAAVALPFVNVASNRLVSGEPRALWQIWSFTPLLLGAALASTVALAFWPGRAALWLTLLLSEALFIVLFWSAGQAATQMASVESPLARTSIGSGLWLWLALCLLVCSDAIRRLTPLPVWRWLLNAQFWVIPLLILFSGDLNQLSLLKEYANRQEVFDNALAQHLTILFGTLIPALLLGVPLGIGCYRHPSRQGAVFTVLNVIQTIPSVALFGLLIAPLAGLVKSFPALAAAGIAGTGLTPALIALVLYALLPLVRGVVAGLSQVPPDVLESAHAMGMSARQCFWKIQLPLALPLLVRSLRVVTVQT
;
A
#
# COMPACT_ATOMS: atom_id res chain seq x y z
N MET A 1 36.17 -10.04 25.73
CA MET A 1 35.45 -10.69 24.62
C MET A 1 34.85 -9.60 23.73
N PRO A 2 35.00 -9.64 22.40
CA PRO A 2 34.41 -8.62 21.53
C PRO A 2 32.88 -8.73 21.51
N ILE A 3 32.18 -7.63 21.81
CA ILE A 3 30.71 -7.55 21.74
C ILE A 3 30.31 -7.71 20.27
N LYS A 4 29.68 -8.84 19.93
CA LYS A 4 29.24 -9.13 18.55
C LYS A 4 27.76 -8.75 18.38
N CYS A 5 27.48 -7.82 17.47
CA CYS A 5 26.11 -7.49 17.08
C CYS A 5 25.56 -8.57 16.14
N HIS A 6 24.45 -9.20 16.53
CA HIS A 6 23.82 -10.31 15.79
C HIS A 6 22.72 -9.82 14.85
N ASN A 7 22.03 -8.72 15.17
CA ASN A 7 21.04 -8.09 14.31
C ASN A 7 21.32 -6.59 14.13
N ARG A 8 22.10 -6.26 13.09
CA ARG A 8 22.44 -4.86 12.75
C ARG A 8 21.23 -4.03 12.32
N VAL A 9 20.23 -4.67 11.71
CA VAL A 9 18.99 -4.00 11.27
C VAL A 9 18.19 -3.56 12.49
N LEU A 10 18.00 -4.45 13.46
CA LEU A 10 17.33 -4.12 14.72
C LEU A 10 18.04 -3.00 15.48
N LEU A 11 19.38 -3.05 15.54
CA LEU A 11 20.16 -1.99 16.19
C LEU A 11 19.94 -0.62 15.52
N LEU A 12 19.99 -0.57 14.18
CA LEU A 12 19.72 0.65 13.42
C LEU A 12 18.32 1.19 13.71
N LEU A 13 17.31 0.32 13.63
CA LEU A 13 15.92 0.70 13.89
C LEU A 13 15.72 1.19 15.33
N ALA A 14 16.40 0.58 16.30
CA ALA A 14 16.40 1.02 17.69
C ALA A 14 17.04 2.41 17.86
N CYS A 15 18.17 2.68 17.20
CA CYS A 15 18.78 4.02 17.19
C CYS A 15 17.84 5.09 16.61
N VAL A 16 17.15 4.78 15.51
CA VAL A 16 16.14 5.70 14.94
C VAL A 16 14.96 5.87 15.89
N ALA A 17 14.52 4.81 16.57
CA ALA A 17 13.45 4.88 17.57
C ALA A 17 13.84 5.75 18.78
N ILE A 18 15.09 5.70 19.22
CA ILE A 18 15.63 6.57 20.27
C ILE A 18 15.64 8.02 19.79
N ALA A 19 16.10 8.28 18.56
CA ALA A 19 16.09 9.65 18.00
C ALA A 19 14.65 10.20 17.88
N ALA A 20 13.68 9.34 17.56
CA ALA A 20 12.27 9.71 17.45
C ALA A 20 11.64 10.18 18.77
N VAL A 21 12.26 9.94 19.93
CA VAL A 21 11.84 10.49 21.24
C VAL A 21 11.80 12.02 21.23
N ALA A 22 12.65 12.66 20.42
CA ALA A 22 12.70 14.11 20.30
C ALA A 22 11.53 14.71 19.48
N LEU A 23 10.75 13.87 18.80
CA LEU A 23 9.65 14.30 17.96
C LEU A 23 8.33 14.37 18.74
N PRO A 24 7.38 15.23 18.32
CA PRO A 24 6.07 15.32 18.96
C PRO A 24 5.29 14.03 18.82
N PHE A 25 4.67 13.60 19.92
CA PHE A 25 3.83 12.41 19.97
C PHE A 25 2.43 12.69 19.41
N VAL A 26 1.81 13.78 19.85
CA VAL A 26 0.57 14.33 19.29
C VAL A 26 0.68 15.84 19.19
N ASN A 27 -0.15 16.44 18.32
CA ASN A 27 -0.34 17.90 18.31
C ASN A 27 -1.77 18.20 18.77
N VAL A 28 -1.91 19.05 19.77
CA VAL A 28 -3.19 19.43 20.38
C VAL A 28 -3.53 20.86 20.01
N ALA A 29 -4.68 21.08 19.42
CA ALA A 29 -5.22 22.40 19.12
C ALA A 29 -6.56 22.59 19.82
N SER A 30 -6.82 23.77 20.40
CA SER A 30 -8.07 24.03 21.11
C SER A 30 -9.31 24.04 20.19
N ASN A 31 -9.12 24.32 18.89
CA ASN A 31 -10.17 24.27 17.87
C ASN A 31 -9.55 24.20 16.46
N ARG A 32 -10.37 24.37 15.41
CA ARG A 32 -9.93 24.32 13.99
C ARG A 32 -9.16 25.56 13.50
N LEU A 33 -9.17 26.66 14.26
CA LEU A 33 -8.58 27.95 13.86
C LEU A 33 -7.17 28.16 14.43
N VAL A 34 -6.85 27.48 15.53
CA VAL A 34 -5.56 27.59 16.21
C VAL A 34 -4.65 26.45 15.75
N SER A 35 -3.36 26.76 15.57
CA SER A 35 -2.35 25.76 15.25
C SER A 35 -2.12 24.83 16.44
N GLY A 36 -1.90 23.54 16.18
CA GLY A 36 -1.68 22.57 17.25
C GLY A 36 -0.32 22.76 17.93
N GLU A 37 -0.31 22.74 19.26
CA GLU A 37 0.91 22.71 20.04
C GLU A 37 1.44 21.26 20.14
N PRO A 38 2.73 21.04 19.87
CA PRO A 38 3.35 19.73 19.97
C PRO A 38 3.41 19.28 21.43
N ARG A 39 2.96 18.05 21.69
CA ARG A 39 3.09 17.38 23.00
C ARG A 39 3.93 16.13 22.85
N ALA A 40 4.93 15.99 23.72
CA ALA A 40 5.76 14.79 23.80
C ALA A 40 5.02 13.66 24.55
N LEU A 41 5.45 12.41 24.35
CA LEU A 41 4.77 11.24 24.96
C LEU A 41 4.62 11.38 26.49
N TRP A 42 5.67 11.83 27.18
CA TRP A 42 5.70 11.96 28.64
C TRP A 42 4.86 13.12 29.19
N GLN A 43 4.30 13.98 28.33
CA GLN A 43 3.45 15.10 28.74
C GLN A 43 1.96 14.75 28.75
N ILE A 44 1.59 13.63 28.14
CA ILE A 44 0.21 13.28 27.81
C ILE A 44 -0.35 12.22 28.77
N TRP A 45 0.55 11.43 29.37
CA TRP A 45 0.23 10.42 30.38
C TRP A 45 1.26 10.53 31.50
N SER A 46 0.90 10.09 32.70
CA SER A 46 1.85 9.57 33.72
C SER A 46 2.62 8.30 33.26
N PHE A 47 2.83 8.10 31.96
CA PHE A 47 3.62 6.98 31.45
C PHE A 47 5.04 7.27 31.87
N THR A 48 5.61 6.42 32.71
CA THR A 48 6.96 6.66 33.21
C THR A 48 7.90 6.63 32.00
N PRO A 49 8.69 7.69 31.75
CA PRO A 49 9.75 7.67 30.73
C PRO A 49 10.65 6.43 30.85
N LEU A 50 10.69 5.84 32.05
CA LEU A 50 11.31 4.58 32.38
C LEU A 50 10.78 3.39 31.57
N LEU A 51 9.46 3.24 31.34
CA LEU A 51 8.91 2.15 30.55
C LEU A 51 9.31 2.24 29.07
N LEU A 52 9.28 3.45 28.51
CA LEU A 52 9.75 3.68 27.13
C LEU A 52 11.26 3.42 27.04
N GLY A 53 12.02 3.95 27.99
CA GLY A 53 13.46 3.72 28.08
C GLY A 53 13.79 2.24 28.22
N ALA A 54 13.05 1.49 29.03
CA ALA A 54 13.21 0.05 29.19
C ALA A 54 12.88 -0.72 27.91
N ALA A 55 11.81 -0.34 27.19
CA ALA A 55 11.48 -0.94 25.90
C ALA A 55 12.58 -0.69 24.86
N LEU A 56 13.08 0.55 24.75
CA LEU A 56 14.18 0.90 23.83
C LEU A 56 15.51 0.23 24.23
N ALA A 57 15.83 0.17 25.52
CA ALA A 57 17.01 -0.55 25.99
C ALA A 57 16.90 -2.06 25.70
N SER A 58 15.70 -2.63 25.86
CA SER A 58 15.44 -4.05 25.55
C SER A 58 15.58 -4.34 24.06
N THR A 59 15.10 -3.46 23.17
CA THR A 59 15.30 -3.66 21.71
C THR A 59 16.79 -3.60 21.32
N VAL A 60 17.56 -2.69 21.94
CA VAL A 60 19.02 -2.64 21.74
C VAL A 60 19.68 -3.92 22.26
N ALA A 61 19.34 -4.39 23.47
CA ALA A 61 19.90 -5.62 24.04
C ALA A 61 19.61 -6.84 23.17
N LEU A 62 18.38 -6.96 22.65
CA LEU A 62 17.97 -8.03 21.74
C LEU A 62 18.76 -8.03 20.43
N ALA A 63 19.27 -6.89 19.97
CA ALA A 63 20.13 -6.83 18.77
C ALA A 63 21.49 -7.54 18.96
N PHE A 64 21.92 -7.71 20.20
CA PHE A 64 23.15 -8.44 20.55
C PHE A 64 22.89 -9.90 20.95
N TRP A 65 21.64 -10.32 21.11
CA TRP A 65 21.29 -11.69 21.48
C TRP A 65 21.10 -12.57 20.23
N PRO A 66 21.89 -13.65 20.06
CA PRO A 66 21.66 -14.62 18.98
C PRO A 66 20.46 -15.54 19.23
N GLY A 67 19.91 -16.08 18.14
CA GLY A 67 18.99 -17.22 18.18
C GLY A 67 17.52 -16.87 18.01
N ARG A 68 16.67 -17.90 17.93
CA ARG A 68 15.23 -17.76 17.67
C ARG A 68 14.47 -17.11 18.82
N ALA A 69 14.90 -17.31 20.07
CA ALA A 69 14.28 -16.69 21.24
C ALA A 69 14.36 -15.16 21.16
N ALA A 70 15.51 -14.60 20.77
CA ALA A 70 15.68 -13.16 20.60
C ALA A 70 14.74 -12.59 19.52
N LEU A 71 14.51 -13.33 18.42
CA LEU A 71 13.59 -12.93 17.36
C LEU A 71 12.13 -12.93 17.83
N TRP A 72 11.70 -13.95 18.58
CA TRP A 72 10.36 -13.98 19.18
C TRP A 72 10.16 -12.86 20.20
N LEU A 73 11.13 -12.62 21.07
CA LEU A 73 11.09 -11.50 22.02
C LEU A 73 11.05 -10.15 21.32
N THR A 74 11.81 -9.99 20.23
CA THR A 74 11.78 -8.78 19.39
C THR A 74 10.39 -8.55 18.80
N LEU A 75 9.78 -9.60 18.26
CA LEU A 75 8.42 -9.56 17.71
C LEU A 75 7.42 -9.11 18.77
N LEU A 76 7.36 -9.82 19.90
CA LEU A 76 6.42 -9.55 21.00
C LEU A 76 6.63 -8.14 21.58
N LEU A 77 7.88 -7.71 21.77
CA LEU A 77 8.19 -6.38 22.28
C LEU A 77 7.74 -5.28 21.30
N SER A 78 7.99 -5.47 20.00
CA SER A 78 7.58 -4.50 18.97
C SER A 78 6.06 -4.40 18.82
N GLU A 79 5.36 -5.52 18.94
CA GLU A 79 3.89 -5.56 18.90
C GLU A 79 3.29 -4.91 20.15
N ALA A 80 3.78 -5.25 21.34
CA ALA A 80 3.35 -4.63 22.59
C ALA A 80 3.60 -3.11 22.57
N LEU A 81 4.76 -2.67 22.09
CA LEU A 81 5.08 -1.25 21.96
C LEU A 81 4.12 -0.56 20.97
N PHE A 82 3.85 -1.16 19.80
CA PHE A 82 2.89 -0.62 18.84
C PHE A 82 1.50 -0.45 19.47
N ILE A 83 0.99 -1.48 20.15
CA ILE A 83 -0.32 -1.48 20.79
C ILE A 83 -0.41 -0.37 21.84
N VAL A 84 0.59 -0.28 22.72
CA VAL A 84 0.62 0.74 23.79
C VAL A 84 0.66 2.15 23.20
N LEU A 85 1.51 2.40 22.20
CA LEU A 85 1.61 3.71 21.55
C LEU A 85 0.33 4.07 20.78
N PHE A 86 -0.29 3.11 20.11
CA PHE A 86 -1.52 3.32 19.35
C PHE A 86 -2.69 3.64 20.27
N TRP A 87 -2.85 2.88 21.36
CA TRP A 87 -3.86 3.12 22.38
C TRP A 87 -3.63 4.42 23.16
N SER A 88 -2.37 4.74 23.51
CA SER A 88 -2.05 5.98 24.23
C SER A 88 -2.40 7.23 23.42
N ALA A 89 -2.41 7.15 22.09
CA ALA A 89 -2.87 8.24 21.22
C ALA A 89 -4.38 8.51 21.39
N GLY A 90 -5.21 7.47 21.52
CA GLY A 90 -6.65 7.63 21.79
C GLY A 90 -6.91 8.22 23.16
N GLN A 91 -6.19 7.72 24.18
CA GLN A 91 -6.29 8.24 25.54
C GLN A 91 -5.84 9.70 25.65
N ALA A 92 -4.77 10.07 24.95
CA ALA A 92 -4.36 11.46 24.78
C ALA A 92 -5.52 12.34 24.29
N ALA A 93 -6.18 11.89 23.22
CA ALA A 93 -7.26 12.63 22.61
C ALA A 93 -8.48 12.74 23.52
N THR A 94 -8.81 11.66 24.24
CA THR A 94 -9.93 11.61 25.19
C THR A 94 -9.70 12.51 26.39
N GLN A 95 -8.50 12.54 26.96
CA GLN A 95 -8.15 13.43 28.07
C GLN A 95 -8.20 14.91 27.66
N MET A 96 -7.67 15.27 26.50
CA MET A 96 -7.70 16.66 26.04
C MET A 96 -9.14 17.13 25.73
N ALA A 97 -9.98 16.23 25.20
CA ALA A 97 -11.38 16.54 24.91
C ALA A 97 -12.22 16.74 26.19
N SER A 98 -11.89 16.06 27.29
CA SER A 98 -12.60 16.19 28.57
C SER A 98 -12.09 17.34 29.44
N VAL A 99 -10.80 17.67 29.39
CA VAL A 99 -10.16 18.68 30.25
C VAL A 99 -10.18 20.08 29.63
N GLU A 100 -9.88 20.24 28.33
CA GLU A 100 -9.76 21.56 27.71
C GLU A 100 -11.08 22.04 27.09
N SER A 101 -11.62 21.26 26.15
CA SER A 101 -12.86 21.60 25.45
C SER A 101 -13.33 20.42 24.57
N PRO A 102 -14.64 20.20 24.40
CA PRO A 102 -15.17 19.27 23.40
C PRO A 102 -14.72 19.59 21.97
N LEU A 103 -14.37 20.85 21.69
CA LEU A 103 -13.86 21.32 20.39
C LEU A 103 -12.37 21.06 20.18
N ALA A 104 -11.65 20.60 21.22
CA ALA A 104 -10.23 20.31 21.13
C ALA A 104 -9.95 19.19 20.11
N ARG A 105 -8.89 19.39 19.34
CA ARG A 105 -8.43 18.53 18.26
C ARG A 105 -7.06 17.98 18.61
N THR A 106 -7.00 16.66 18.81
CA THR A 106 -5.74 15.94 18.97
C THR A 106 -5.42 15.22 17.68
N SER A 107 -4.27 15.53 17.08
CA SER A 107 -3.78 14.92 15.84
C SER A 107 -2.50 14.13 16.10
N ILE A 108 -2.26 13.09 15.30
CA ILE A 108 -1.07 12.23 15.42
C ILE A 108 0.17 13.05 15.05
N GLY A 109 1.16 13.09 15.95
CA GLY A 109 2.43 13.77 15.74
C GLY A 109 3.39 12.95 14.87
N SER A 110 4.46 13.58 14.40
CA SER A 110 5.47 12.91 13.56
C SER A 110 6.22 11.81 14.31
N GLY A 111 6.42 11.95 15.62
CA GLY A 111 7.06 10.94 16.46
C GLY A 111 6.23 9.67 16.57
N LEU A 112 4.91 9.78 16.77
CA LEU A 112 4.02 8.62 16.81
C LEU A 112 3.96 7.91 15.44
N TRP A 113 3.82 8.64 14.33
CA TRP A 113 3.90 8.04 12.99
C TRP A 113 5.20 7.26 12.76
N LEU A 114 6.33 7.85 13.15
CA LEU A 114 7.63 7.23 13.01
C LEU A 114 7.77 5.98 13.89
N TRP A 115 7.35 6.03 15.15
CA TRP A 115 7.40 4.85 16.02
C TRP A 115 6.49 3.71 15.57
N LEU A 116 5.26 4.00 15.12
CA LEU A 116 4.38 2.96 14.56
C LEU A 116 5.02 2.31 13.33
N ALA A 117 5.62 3.10 12.44
CA ALA A 117 6.34 2.60 11.27
C ALA A 117 7.57 1.75 11.67
N LEU A 118 8.35 2.19 12.66
CA LEU A 118 9.51 1.44 13.15
C LEU A 118 9.12 0.11 13.79
N CYS A 119 8.04 0.07 14.58
CA CYS A 119 7.53 -1.18 15.15
C CYS A 119 7.10 -2.16 14.05
N LEU A 120 6.43 -1.68 13.00
CA LEU A 120 6.07 -2.50 11.83
C LEU A 120 7.31 -3.05 11.09
N LEU A 121 8.35 -2.23 10.91
CA LEU A 121 9.59 -2.65 10.27
C LEU A 121 10.36 -3.68 11.10
N VAL A 122 10.45 -3.47 12.42
CA VAL A 122 11.06 -4.42 13.37
C VAL A 122 10.32 -5.76 13.35
N CYS A 123 8.99 -5.71 13.43
CA CYS A 123 8.12 -6.88 13.33
C CYS A 123 8.35 -7.64 12.01
N SER A 124 8.36 -6.93 10.88
CA SER A 124 8.55 -7.56 9.56
C SER A 124 9.94 -8.19 9.38
N ASP A 125 11.01 -7.54 9.86
CA ASP A 125 12.37 -8.12 9.85
C ASP A 125 12.44 -9.37 10.75
N ALA A 126 11.86 -9.32 11.95
CA ALA A 126 11.81 -10.47 12.86
C ALA A 126 11.07 -11.66 12.24
N ILE A 127 9.88 -11.44 11.67
CA ILE A 127 9.08 -12.49 11.02
C ILE A 127 9.84 -13.11 9.84
N ARG A 128 10.47 -12.27 9.00
CA ARG A 128 11.27 -12.75 7.85
C ARG A 128 12.44 -13.64 8.28
N ARG A 129 13.03 -13.38 9.46
CA ARG A 129 14.11 -14.20 10.03
C ARG A 129 13.61 -15.44 10.77
N LEU A 130 12.40 -15.39 11.34
CA LEU A 130 11.80 -16.51 12.08
C LEU A 130 11.41 -17.67 11.17
N THR A 131 10.78 -17.39 10.03
CA THR A 131 10.22 -18.41 9.15
C THR A 131 10.46 -18.12 7.67
N PRO A 132 11.01 -19.09 6.91
CA PRO A 132 11.16 -18.96 5.46
C PRO A 132 9.86 -19.23 4.70
N LEU A 133 8.87 -19.89 5.35
CA LEU A 133 7.63 -20.32 4.72
C LEU A 133 6.71 -19.12 4.46
N PRO A 134 6.31 -18.85 3.19
CA PRO A 134 5.50 -17.68 2.86
C PRO A 134 4.20 -17.59 3.66
N VAL A 135 3.48 -18.70 3.83
CA VAL A 135 2.19 -18.74 4.55
C VAL A 135 2.34 -18.26 5.99
N TRP A 136 3.34 -18.75 6.72
CA TRP A 136 3.59 -18.32 8.09
C TRP A 136 4.00 -16.85 8.19
N ARG A 137 4.73 -16.32 7.19
CA ARG A 137 5.04 -14.89 7.15
C ARG A 137 3.77 -14.05 7.01
N TRP A 138 2.85 -14.46 6.15
CA TRP A 138 1.56 -13.80 5.99
C TRP A 138 0.73 -13.86 7.28
N LEU A 139 0.62 -15.03 7.89
CA LEU A 139 -0.14 -15.21 9.14
C LEU A 139 0.41 -14.37 10.29
N LEU A 140 1.73 -14.34 10.49
CA LEU A 140 2.35 -13.53 11.55
C LEU A 140 2.19 -12.03 11.30
N ASN A 141 2.33 -11.57 10.05
CA ASN A 141 2.08 -10.15 9.74
C ASN A 141 0.60 -9.79 9.88
N ALA A 142 -0.32 -10.71 9.60
CA ALA A 142 -1.75 -10.50 9.81
C ALA A 142 -2.12 -10.47 11.30
N GLN A 143 -1.55 -11.36 12.10
CA GLN A 143 -1.78 -11.44 13.54
C GLN A 143 -1.42 -10.13 14.26
N PHE A 144 -0.36 -9.44 13.84
CA PHE A 144 0.04 -8.13 14.38
C PHE A 144 -1.12 -7.11 14.41
N TRP A 145 -2.04 -7.16 13.44
CA TRP A 145 -3.13 -6.20 13.30
C TRP A 145 -4.36 -6.52 14.16
N VAL A 146 -4.44 -7.72 14.75
CA VAL A 146 -5.63 -8.15 15.50
C VAL A 146 -5.95 -7.20 16.65
N ILE A 147 -4.99 -6.92 17.53
CA ILE A 147 -5.22 -6.05 18.70
C ILE A 147 -5.40 -4.57 18.30
N PRO A 148 -4.58 -3.98 17.41
CA PRO A 148 -4.83 -2.62 16.90
C PRO A 148 -6.22 -2.43 16.30
N LEU A 149 -6.74 -3.41 15.55
CA LEU A 149 -8.10 -3.35 15.01
C LEU A 149 -9.15 -3.43 16.11
N LEU A 150 -8.96 -4.27 17.14
CA LEU A 150 -9.87 -4.30 18.29
C LEU A 150 -9.92 -2.95 19.03
N ILE A 151 -8.78 -2.27 19.19
CA ILE A 151 -8.73 -0.91 19.77
C ILE A 151 -9.39 0.14 18.86
N LEU A 152 -9.24 -0.01 17.55
CA LEU A 152 -9.93 0.87 16.60
C LEU A 152 -11.46 0.72 16.70
N PHE A 153 -11.94 -0.52 16.80
CA PHE A 153 -13.38 -0.81 16.88
C PHE A 153 -13.97 -0.66 18.29
N SER A 154 -13.17 -0.63 19.36
CA SER A 154 -13.64 -0.36 20.72
C SER A 154 -14.15 1.07 20.90
N GLY A 155 -13.73 1.99 20.02
CA GLY A 155 -14.06 3.41 20.09
C GLY A 155 -13.10 4.24 20.93
N ASP A 156 -12.05 3.64 21.52
CA ASP A 156 -11.03 4.35 22.32
C ASP A 156 -10.31 5.44 21.53
N LEU A 157 -10.27 5.30 20.21
CA LEU A 157 -9.61 6.23 19.30
C LEU A 157 -10.56 7.32 18.77
N ASN A 158 -11.87 7.24 19.02
CA ASN A 158 -12.88 8.11 18.39
C ASN A 158 -12.66 9.60 18.64
N GLN A 159 -11.95 9.96 19.72
CA GLN A 159 -11.64 11.34 20.05
C GLN A 159 -10.50 11.94 19.22
N LEU A 160 -9.73 11.10 18.50
CA LEU A 160 -8.70 11.57 17.56
C LEU A 160 -9.33 12.37 16.43
N SER A 161 -8.66 13.44 16.03
CA SER A 161 -9.16 14.37 15.00
C SER A 161 -9.49 13.70 13.68
N LEU A 162 -8.73 12.65 13.31
CA LEU A 162 -8.95 11.89 12.09
C LEU A 162 -10.28 11.13 12.12
N LEU A 163 -10.57 10.43 13.22
CA LEU A 163 -11.80 9.66 13.38
C LEU A 163 -13.02 10.55 13.61
N LYS A 164 -12.86 11.67 14.34
CA LYS A 164 -13.88 12.72 14.43
C LYS A 164 -14.24 13.27 13.04
N GLU A 165 -13.25 13.59 12.22
CA GLU A 165 -13.51 14.15 10.88
C GLU A 165 -14.13 13.12 9.94
N TYR A 166 -13.68 11.86 10.02
CA TYR A 166 -14.28 10.76 9.27
C TYR A 166 -15.77 10.59 9.64
N ALA A 167 -16.10 10.51 10.94
CA ALA A 167 -17.49 10.39 11.39
C ALA A 167 -18.36 11.59 10.95
N ASN A 168 -17.81 12.81 11.01
CA ASN A 168 -18.53 14.02 10.61
C ASN A 168 -18.73 14.16 9.09
N ARG A 169 -17.88 13.52 8.27
CA ARG A 169 -17.91 13.62 6.80
C ARG A 169 -18.06 12.26 6.13
N GLN A 170 -18.66 11.29 6.83
CA GLN A 170 -18.68 9.90 6.39
C GLN A 170 -19.28 9.77 4.98
N GLU A 171 -20.40 10.44 4.70
CA GLU A 171 -21.03 10.43 3.37
C GLU A 171 -20.09 10.89 2.25
N VAL A 172 -19.25 11.90 2.50
CA VAL A 172 -18.29 12.39 1.50
C VAL A 172 -17.20 11.36 1.25
N PHE A 173 -16.69 10.73 2.31
CA PHE A 173 -15.69 9.66 2.20
C PHE A 173 -16.25 8.43 1.50
N ASP A 174 -17.46 8.01 1.83
CA ASP A 174 -18.11 6.85 1.25
C ASP A 174 -18.40 7.07 -0.25
N ASN A 175 -18.89 8.26 -0.61
CA ASN A 175 -19.08 8.65 -2.02
C ASN A 175 -17.75 8.72 -2.79
N ALA A 176 -16.71 9.29 -2.20
CA ALA A 176 -15.38 9.36 -2.82
C ALA A 176 -14.76 7.96 -3.00
N LEU A 177 -14.92 7.07 -2.01
CA LEU A 177 -14.46 5.69 -2.08
C LEU A 177 -15.21 4.93 -3.20
N ALA A 178 -16.55 5.07 -3.27
CA ALA A 178 -17.35 4.45 -4.32
C ALA A 178 -16.96 4.96 -5.72
N GLN A 179 -16.70 6.26 -5.85
CA GLN A 179 -16.21 6.86 -7.10
C GLN A 179 -14.82 6.32 -7.47
N HIS A 180 -13.90 6.24 -6.51
CA HIS A 180 -12.57 5.68 -6.74
C HIS A 180 -12.65 4.21 -7.16
N LEU A 181 -13.46 3.37 -6.49
CA LEU A 181 -13.66 1.97 -6.90
C LEU A 181 -14.26 1.85 -8.30
N THR A 182 -15.19 2.74 -8.66
CA THR A 182 -15.79 2.78 -9.99
C THR A 182 -14.74 3.12 -11.06
N ILE A 183 -13.89 4.12 -10.82
CA ILE A 183 -12.78 4.49 -11.71
C ILE A 183 -11.75 3.36 -11.80
N LEU A 184 -11.40 2.77 -10.66
CA LEU A 184 -10.44 1.67 -10.54
C LEU A 184 -10.90 0.47 -11.36
N PHE A 185 -12.07 -0.09 -11.07
CA PHE A 185 -12.57 -1.27 -11.79
C PHE A 185 -12.96 -0.95 -13.24
N GLY A 186 -13.54 0.24 -13.46
CA GLY A 186 -13.86 0.75 -14.80
C GLY A 186 -12.63 0.93 -15.69
N THR A 187 -11.45 1.11 -15.11
CA THR A 187 -10.18 1.13 -15.85
C THR A 187 -9.56 -0.27 -15.93
N LEU A 188 -9.45 -0.95 -14.79
CA LEU A 188 -8.68 -2.19 -14.66
C LEU A 188 -9.24 -3.31 -15.53
N ILE A 189 -10.57 -3.46 -15.58
CA ILE A 189 -11.22 -4.52 -16.34
C ILE A 189 -10.98 -4.33 -17.85
N PRO A 190 -11.30 -3.18 -18.48
CA PRO A 190 -10.98 -2.97 -19.89
C PRO A 190 -9.47 -3.02 -20.18
N ALA A 191 -8.63 -2.49 -19.29
CA ALA A 191 -7.19 -2.52 -19.46
C ALA A 191 -6.65 -3.97 -19.48
N LEU A 192 -7.18 -4.87 -18.65
CA LEU A 192 -6.84 -6.29 -18.69
C LEU A 192 -7.38 -6.99 -19.95
N LEU A 193 -8.63 -6.72 -20.31
CA LEU A 193 -9.28 -7.29 -21.50
C LEU A 193 -8.56 -6.89 -22.79
N LEU A 194 -7.93 -5.72 -22.84
CA LEU A 194 -7.17 -5.24 -24.00
C LEU A 194 -5.68 -5.59 -23.87
N GLY A 195 -5.07 -5.28 -22.73
CA GLY A 195 -3.64 -5.38 -22.51
C GLY A 195 -3.13 -6.82 -22.46
N VAL A 196 -3.90 -7.77 -21.88
CA VAL A 196 -3.49 -9.18 -21.83
C VAL A 196 -3.48 -9.81 -23.22
N PRO A 197 -4.55 -9.75 -24.03
CA PRO A 197 -4.52 -10.27 -25.40
C PRO A 197 -3.48 -9.58 -26.27
N LEU A 198 -3.32 -8.27 -26.14
CA LEU A 198 -2.33 -7.51 -26.90
C LEU A 198 -0.90 -7.92 -26.53
N GLY A 199 -0.63 -8.13 -25.24
CA GLY A 199 0.64 -8.69 -24.73
C GLY A 199 0.91 -10.10 -25.22
N ILE A 200 -0.08 -11.00 -25.19
CA ILE A 200 0.05 -12.36 -25.73
C ILE A 200 0.32 -12.32 -27.23
N GLY A 201 -0.36 -11.44 -27.97
CA GLY A 201 -0.13 -11.23 -29.40
C GLY A 201 1.29 -10.74 -29.70
N CYS A 202 1.80 -9.82 -28.89
CA CYS A 202 3.18 -9.33 -28.95
C CYS A 202 4.22 -10.42 -28.63
N TYR A 203 3.94 -11.26 -27.64
CA TYR A 203 4.79 -12.41 -27.31
C TYR A 203 4.87 -13.41 -28.47
N ARG A 204 3.73 -13.74 -29.09
CA ARG A 204 3.67 -14.69 -30.23
C ARG A 204 4.29 -14.13 -31.51
N HIS A 205 4.28 -12.81 -31.70
CA HIS A 205 4.84 -12.16 -32.88
C HIS A 205 5.84 -11.06 -32.49
N PRO A 206 7.10 -11.43 -32.20
CA PRO A 206 8.14 -10.48 -31.77
C PRO A 206 8.33 -9.30 -32.73
N SER A 207 8.09 -9.48 -34.03
CA SER A 207 8.18 -8.42 -35.03
C SER A 207 7.20 -7.25 -34.80
N ARG A 208 6.08 -7.48 -34.11
CA ARG A 208 5.08 -6.44 -33.80
C ARG A 208 5.37 -5.68 -32.51
N GLN A 209 6.28 -6.19 -31.66
CA GLN A 209 6.55 -5.61 -30.34
C GLN A 209 7.05 -4.16 -30.44
N GLY A 210 7.97 -3.89 -31.37
CA GLY A 210 8.54 -2.55 -31.55
C GLY A 210 7.47 -1.50 -31.85
N ALA A 211 6.61 -1.76 -32.85
CA ALA A 211 5.55 -0.82 -33.23
C ALA A 211 4.53 -0.60 -32.09
N VAL A 212 4.08 -1.68 -31.46
CA VAL A 212 3.14 -1.61 -30.34
C VAL A 212 3.72 -0.82 -29.17
N PHE A 213 4.95 -1.13 -28.75
CA PHE A 213 5.58 -0.44 -27.62
C PHE A 213 5.87 1.01 -27.95
N THR A 214 6.21 1.36 -29.19
CA THR A 214 6.35 2.75 -29.61
C THR A 214 5.04 3.52 -29.45
N VAL A 215 3.93 2.99 -29.95
CA VAL A 215 2.60 3.65 -29.80
C VAL A 215 2.22 3.82 -28.33
N LEU A 216 2.33 2.74 -27.55
CA LEU A 216 1.99 2.76 -26.13
C LEU A 216 2.91 3.69 -25.31
N ASN A 217 4.19 3.78 -25.67
CA ASN A 217 5.12 4.75 -25.09
C ASN A 217 4.69 6.18 -25.40
N VAL A 218 4.40 6.50 -26.68
CA VAL A 218 3.99 7.84 -27.09
C VAL A 218 2.78 8.31 -26.29
N ILE A 219 1.78 7.43 -26.09
CA ILE A 219 0.61 7.77 -25.28
C ILE A 219 0.98 8.14 -23.84
N GLN A 220 1.91 7.40 -23.21
CA GLN A 220 2.37 7.71 -21.85
C GLN A 220 3.23 8.97 -21.75
N THR A 221 3.79 9.46 -22.85
CA THR A 221 4.53 10.74 -22.83
C THR A 221 3.62 11.97 -22.83
N ILE A 222 2.35 11.82 -23.22
CA ILE A 222 1.37 12.92 -23.21
C ILE A 222 0.86 13.08 -21.79
N PRO A 223 1.03 14.23 -21.10
CA PRO A 223 0.53 14.42 -19.74
C PRO A 223 -0.96 14.04 -19.59
N SER A 224 -1.32 13.35 -18.52
CA SER A 224 -2.68 12.77 -18.35
C SER A 224 -3.79 13.82 -18.45
N VAL A 225 -3.57 15.02 -17.88
CA VAL A 225 -4.49 16.16 -17.97
C VAL A 225 -4.64 16.65 -19.43
N ALA A 226 -3.56 16.66 -20.20
CA ALA A 226 -3.58 17.04 -21.60
C ALA A 226 -4.28 15.98 -22.47
N LEU A 227 -4.03 14.69 -22.22
CA LEU A 227 -4.73 13.59 -22.89
C LEU A 227 -6.24 13.64 -22.60
N PHE A 228 -6.62 13.88 -21.34
CA PHE A 228 -8.01 14.10 -20.97
C PHE A 228 -8.63 15.24 -21.78
N GLY A 229 -7.98 16.41 -21.83
CA GLY A 229 -8.45 17.57 -22.61
C GLY A 229 -8.55 17.27 -24.11
N LEU A 230 -7.59 16.54 -24.68
CA LEU A 230 -7.55 16.15 -26.08
C LEU A 230 -8.72 15.22 -26.45
N LEU A 231 -9.20 14.39 -25.52
CA LEU A 231 -10.33 13.48 -25.73
C LEU A 231 -11.69 14.19 -25.71
N ILE A 232 -11.80 15.40 -25.14
CA ILE A 232 -13.09 16.09 -24.98
C ILE A 232 -13.76 16.36 -26.33
N ALA A 233 -13.07 17.06 -27.23
CA ALA A 233 -13.64 17.48 -28.51
C ALA A 233 -13.98 16.28 -29.43
N PRO A 234 -13.10 15.27 -29.61
CA PRO A 234 -13.42 14.07 -30.37
C PRO A 234 -14.61 13.31 -29.82
N LEU A 235 -14.68 13.08 -28.50
CA LEU A 235 -15.79 12.35 -27.89
C LEU A 235 -17.11 13.13 -27.99
N ALA A 236 -17.08 14.45 -27.77
CA ALA A 236 -18.26 15.29 -27.94
C ALA A 236 -18.77 15.26 -29.39
N GLY A 237 -17.87 15.31 -30.37
CA GLY A 237 -18.22 15.16 -31.78
C GLY A 237 -18.83 13.78 -32.09
N LEU A 238 -18.24 12.72 -31.54
CA LEU A 238 -18.68 11.35 -31.74
C LEU A 238 -20.08 11.11 -31.15
N VAL A 239 -20.35 11.61 -29.94
CA VAL A 239 -21.69 11.54 -29.31
C VAL A 239 -22.72 12.34 -30.11
N LYS A 240 -22.33 13.49 -30.69
CA LYS A 240 -23.20 14.28 -31.57
C LYS A 240 -23.57 13.51 -32.85
N SER A 241 -22.63 12.78 -33.43
CA SER A 241 -22.86 11.96 -34.63
C SER A 241 -23.65 10.68 -34.34
N PHE A 242 -23.51 10.10 -33.14
CA PHE A 242 -24.17 8.86 -32.74
C PHE A 242 -24.88 9.03 -31.39
N PRO A 243 -26.13 9.54 -31.38
CA PRO A 243 -26.88 9.81 -30.15
C PRO A 243 -27.09 8.59 -29.25
N ALA A 244 -27.06 7.37 -29.81
CA ALA A 244 -27.12 6.12 -29.06
C ALA A 244 -25.98 5.97 -28.03
N LEU A 245 -24.82 6.61 -28.28
CA LEU A 245 -23.68 6.57 -27.34
C LEU A 245 -23.92 7.45 -26.12
N ALA A 246 -24.68 8.54 -26.25
CA ALA A 246 -25.12 9.33 -25.10
C ALA A 246 -26.01 8.48 -24.17
N ALA A 247 -26.91 7.69 -24.75
CA ALA A 247 -27.76 6.76 -23.98
C ALA A 247 -26.95 5.65 -23.29
N ALA A 248 -25.77 5.31 -23.82
CA ALA A 248 -24.81 4.38 -23.20
C ALA A 248 -23.89 5.05 -22.15
N GLY A 249 -24.10 6.33 -21.84
CA GLY A 249 -23.33 7.08 -20.83
C GLY A 249 -21.99 7.64 -21.32
N ILE A 250 -21.71 7.57 -22.64
CA ILE A 250 -20.51 8.16 -23.24
C ILE A 250 -20.71 9.66 -23.36
N ALA A 251 -19.77 10.42 -22.81
CA ALA A 251 -19.79 11.88 -22.83
C ALA A 251 -18.41 12.44 -23.17
N GLY A 252 -18.38 13.66 -23.71
CA GLY A 252 -17.14 14.39 -23.96
C GLY A 252 -16.42 14.85 -22.69
N THR A 253 -17.13 14.94 -21.57
CA THR A 253 -16.57 15.36 -20.27
C THR A 253 -16.94 14.36 -19.18
N GLY A 254 -16.27 14.45 -18.02
CA GLY A 254 -16.54 13.59 -16.88
C GLY A 254 -15.82 12.25 -16.96
N LEU A 255 -16.52 11.17 -16.58
CA LEU A 255 -15.92 9.86 -16.34
C LEU A 255 -15.35 9.19 -17.60
N THR A 256 -16.01 9.33 -18.74
CA THR A 256 -15.65 8.63 -19.98
C THR A 256 -14.23 8.95 -20.47
N PRO A 257 -13.85 10.23 -20.71
CA PRO A 257 -12.48 10.56 -21.11
C PRO A 257 -11.44 10.19 -20.05
N ALA A 258 -11.79 10.25 -18.76
CA ALA A 258 -10.90 9.82 -17.68
C ALA A 258 -10.62 8.31 -17.76
N LEU A 259 -11.65 7.48 -17.91
CA LEU A 259 -11.50 6.02 -18.06
C LEU A 259 -10.69 5.67 -19.30
N ILE A 260 -10.96 6.30 -20.45
CA ILE A 260 -10.19 6.06 -21.68
C ILE A 260 -8.72 6.39 -21.46
N ALA A 261 -8.40 7.56 -20.91
CA ALA A 261 -7.02 7.96 -20.64
C ALA A 261 -6.32 6.99 -19.68
N LEU A 262 -6.97 6.61 -18.58
CA LEU A 262 -6.45 5.66 -17.60
C LEU A 262 -6.24 4.27 -18.20
N VAL A 263 -7.17 3.78 -19.02
CA VAL A 263 -7.03 2.48 -19.72
C VAL A 263 -5.82 2.51 -20.62
N LEU A 264 -5.68 3.55 -21.45
CA LEU A 264 -4.54 3.69 -22.36
C LEU A 264 -3.20 3.72 -21.62
N TYR A 265 -3.15 4.41 -20.48
CA TYR A 265 -1.97 4.45 -19.63
C TYR A 265 -1.63 3.09 -19.03
N ALA A 266 -2.64 2.34 -18.59
CA ALA A 266 -2.50 1.00 -18.04
C ALA A 266 -2.04 -0.04 -19.09
N LEU A 267 -2.28 0.18 -20.38
CA LEU A 267 -1.94 -0.79 -21.42
C LEU A 267 -0.43 -1.09 -21.47
N LEU A 268 0.44 -0.09 -21.45
CA LEU A 268 1.88 -0.33 -21.59
C LEU A 268 2.48 -1.22 -20.49
N PRO A 269 2.30 -0.93 -19.18
CA PRO A 269 2.85 -1.79 -18.12
C PRO A 269 2.21 -3.18 -18.12
N LEU A 270 0.94 -3.33 -18.51
CA LEU A 270 0.29 -4.63 -18.67
C LEU A 270 0.91 -5.42 -19.83
N VAL A 271 0.99 -4.83 -21.03
CA VAL A 271 1.50 -5.48 -22.24
C VAL A 271 2.97 -5.85 -22.04
N ARG A 272 3.80 -4.94 -21.50
CA ARG A 272 5.19 -5.25 -21.12
C ARG A 272 5.27 -6.35 -20.07
N GLY A 273 4.39 -6.30 -19.07
CA GLY A 273 4.31 -7.33 -18.03
C GLY A 273 4.03 -8.72 -18.59
N VAL A 274 3.09 -8.81 -19.51
CA VAL A 274 2.71 -10.05 -20.19
C VAL A 274 3.84 -10.57 -21.06
N VAL A 275 4.44 -9.73 -21.89
CA VAL A 275 5.57 -10.12 -22.74
C VAL A 275 6.76 -10.56 -21.88
N ALA A 276 7.15 -9.78 -20.88
CA ALA A 276 8.25 -10.13 -19.99
C ALA A 276 7.98 -11.41 -19.17
N GLY A 277 6.76 -11.57 -18.66
CA GLY A 277 6.36 -12.74 -17.89
C GLY A 277 6.42 -14.03 -18.70
N LEU A 278 5.90 -14.01 -19.95
CA LEU A 278 5.94 -15.17 -20.83
C LEU A 278 7.36 -15.45 -21.34
N SER A 279 8.16 -14.41 -21.63
CA SER A 279 9.55 -14.55 -22.08
C SER A 279 10.51 -15.02 -20.99
N GLN A 280 10.15 -14.92 -19.70
CA GLN A 280 10.98 -15.39 -18.59
C GLN A 280 10.91 -16.92 -18.41
N VAL A 281 9.94 -17.60 -19.05
CA VAL A 281 9.79 -19.05 -18.94
C VAL A 281 11.00 -19.74 -19.58
N PRO A 282 11.75 -20.61 -18.86
CA PRO A 282 12.97 -21.21 -19.38
C PRO A 282 12.71 -22.04 -20.65
N PRO A 283 13.51 -21.86 -21.73
CA PRO A 283 13.35 -22.63 -22.97
C PRO A 283 13.38 -24.15 -22.75
N ASP A 284 14.30 -24.64 -21.91
CA ASP A 284 14.45 -26.07 -21.61
C ASP A 284 13.16 -26.70 -21.03
N VAL A 285 12.40 -25.92 -20.25
CA VAL A 285 11.11 -26.35 -19.70
C VAL A 285 10.06 -26.45 -20.81
N LEU A 286 10.10 -25.53 -21.77
CA LEU A 286 9.22 -25.56 -22.94
C LEU A 286 9.56 -26.73 -23.86
N GLU A 287 10.83 -26.97 -24.15
CA GLU A 287 11.27 -28.11 -24.96
C GLU A 287 10.88 -29.44 -24.31
N SER A 288 11.08 -29.57 -23.00
CA SER A 288 10.66 -30.74 -22.23
C SER A 288 9.14 -30.95 -22.32
N ALA A 289 8.34 -29.89 -22.21
CA ALA A 289 6.89 -29.96 -22.35
C ALA A 289 6.46 -30.47 -23.73
N HIS A 290 7.10 -29.99 -24.79
CA HIS A 290 6.84 -30.46 -26.16
C HIS A 290 7.26 -31.92 -26.33
N ALA A 291 8.42 -32.33 -25.78
CA ALA A 291 8.89 -33.72 -25.81
C ALA A 291 7.95 -34.68 -25.06
N MET A 292 7.24 -34.20 -24.04
CA MET A 292 6.19 -34.94 -23.33
C MET A 292 4.84 -34.99 -24.09
N GLY A 293 4.76 -34.46 -25.31
CA GLY A 293 3.56 -34.47 -26.14
C GLY A 293 2.50 -33.43 -25.75
N MET A 294 2.87 -32.40 -24.98
CA MET A 294 1.92 -31.34 -24.62
C MET A 294 1.58 -30.48 -25.84
N SER A 295 0.28 -30.31 -26.11
CA SER A 295 -0.21 -29.31 -27.07
C SER A 295 0.13 -27.88 -26.62
N ALA A 296 0.18 -26.94 -27.56
CA ALA A 296 0.43 -25.52 -27.25
C ALA A 296 -0.54 -24.95 -26.20
N ARG A 297 -1.82 -25.38 -26.22
CA ARG A 297 -2.82 -24.98 -25.22
C ARG A 297 -2.50 -25.56 -23.84
N GLN A 298 -2.09 -26.83 -23.76
CA GLN A 298 -1.69 -27.46 -22.50
C GLN A 298 -0.42 -26.81 -21.95
N CYS A 299 0.60 -26.60 -22.78
CA CYS A 299 1.83 -25.92 -22.40
C CYS A 299 1.56 -24.49 -21.91
N PHE A 300 0.67 -23.75 -22.58
CA PHE A 300 0.31 -22.39 -22.14
C PHE A 300 -0.33 -22.39 -20.75
N TRP A 301 -1.40 -23.17 -20.54
CA TRP A 301 -2.16 -23.13 -19.28
C TRP A 301 -1.46 -23.82 -18.11
N LYS A 302 -0.67 -24.88 -18.36
CA LYS A 302 -0.05 -25.68 -17.29
C LYS A 302 1.38 -25.26 -16.96
N ILE A 303 2.07 -24.55 -17.86
CA ILE A 303 3.50 -24.23 -17.69
C ILE A 303 3.73 -22.73 -17.82
N GLN A 304 3.45 -22.15 -19.00
CA GLN A 304 3.80 -20.74 -19.25
C GLN A 304 3.04 -19.80 -18.32
N LEU A 305 1.72 -19.94 -18.21
CA LEU A 305 0.90 -19.06 -17.39
C LEU A 305 1.25 -19.14 -15.89
N PRO A 306 1.36 -20.33 -15.26
CA PRO A 306 1.79 -20.44 -13.86
C PRO A 306 3.18 -19.85 -13.59
N LEU A 307 4.15 -20.08 -14.48
CA LEU A 307 5.51 -19.56 -14.31
C LEU A 307 5.60 -18.05 -14.56
N ALA A 308 4.77 -17.51 -15.45
CA ALA A 308 4.67 -16.07 -15.71
C ALA A 308 3.85 -15.31 -14.65
N LEU A 309 3.01 -16.00 -13.89
CA LEU A 309 2.04 -15.41 -12.96
C LEU A 309 2.65 -14.40 -11.97
N PRO A 310 3.84 -14.63 -11.36
CA PRO A 310 4.44 -13.65 -10.44
C PRO A 310 4.70 -12.29 -11.10
N LEU A 311 5.11 -12.28 -12.38
CA LEU A 311 5.32 -11.05 -13.14
C LEU A 311 4.00 -10.42 -13.56
N LEU A 312 3.02 -11.22 -13.98
CA LEU A 312 1.69 -10.73 -14.32
C LEU A 312 1.02 -10.03 -13.13
N VAL A 313 1.07 -10.64 -11.94
CA VAL A 313 0.54 -10.06 -10.70
C VAL A 313 1.30 -8.79 -10.31
N ARG A 314 2.63 -8.75 -10.54
CA ARG A 314 3.42 -7.53 -10.31
C ARG A 314 2.98 -6.39 -11.22
N SER A 315 2.76 -6.65 -12.50
CA SER A 315 2.27 -5.63 -13.44
C SER A 315 0.84 -5.20 -13.13
N LEU A 316 -0.03 -6.14 -12.76
CA LEU A 316 -1.38 -5.84 -12.29
C LEU A 316 -1.33 -4.89 -11.09
N ARG A 317 -0.50 -5.19 -10.08
CA ARG A 317 -0.30 -4.32 -8.92
C ARG A 317 0.14 -2.91 -9.32
N VAL A 318 1.08 -2.77 -10.26
CA VAL A 318 1.54 -1.45 -10.72
C VAL A 318 0.36 -0.66 -11.31
N VAL A 319 -0.46 -1.30 -12.15
CA VAL A 319 -1.62 -0.66 -12.77
C VAL A 319 -2.66 -0.27 -11.73
N THR A 320 -3.01 -1.17 -10.81
CA THR A 320 -3.96 -0.91 -9.71
C THR A 320 -3.53 0.27 -8.83
N VAL A 321 -2.23 0.49 -8.65
CA VAL A 321 -1.71 1.62 -7.86
C VAL A 321 -1.68 2.93 -8.67
N GLN A 322 -1.60 2.84 -10.00
CA GLN A 322 -1.58 4.00 -10.90
C GLN A 322 -2.97 4.56 -11.22
N THR A 323 -4.02 3.76 -11.03
CA THR A 323 -5.43 4.10 -11.23
C THR A 323 -6.10 4.58 -9.96
#